data_AF-A0A0F9NZU4-F1
#
_entry.id   AF-A0A0F9NZU4-F1
#
_cell.length_a   1.000
_cell.length_b   1.000
_cell.length_c   1.000
_cell.angle_alpha   90.00
_cell.angle_beta   90.00
_cell.angle_gamma   90.00
#
_symmetry.space_group_name_H-M   'P 1'
#
loop_
_entity.id
_entity.type
_entity.pdbx_description
1 polymer ?
#
loop_
_entity_poly.entity_id
_entity_poly.type
_entity_poly.pdbx_seq_one_letter_code
_entity_poly.pdbx_strand_id
1 'polypeptide(L)'
;MPIRGMRAEVIKSKKVIYHNDFSNSDWINFLPKGHIQLKNVLITPLIINDEVNGLMGFAGREGGFTHEEARISTTFAELASISLFNSQTLEALEKSEQKYKTLNNILEQKVEERTIELKESEEKIQNMITNISDVLLEAEPSGILTYISPQIKNIIGYQSEELIGLNFMDFVHIEDINSFK
;
A
#
# COMPACT_ATOMS: atom_id res chain seq x y z
N MET A 1 -8.63 -20.31 -21.86
CA MET A 1 -8.51 -21.16 -23.06
C MET A 1 -7.09 -20.99 -23.60
N PRO A 2 -6.34 -22.06 -23.89
CA PRO A 2 -4.96 -21.93 -24.37
C PRO A 2 -4.89 -21.17 -25.69
N ILE A 3 -3.88 -20.31 -25.85
CA ILE A 3 -3.64 -19.52 -27.06
C ILE A 3 -3.16 -20.47 -28.17
N ARG A 4 -3.87 -20.51 -29.30
CA ARG A 4 -3.64 -21.44 -30.41
C ARG A 4 -4.00 -20.81 -31.77
N GLY A 5 -3.60 -21.48 -32.85
CA GLY A 5 -3.83 -21.06 -34.23
C GLY A 5 -3.13 -19.74 -34.55
N MET A 6 -3.68 -19.01 -35.52
CA MET A 6 -3.13 -17.73 -36.01
C MET A 6 -2.83 -16.71 -34.90
N ARG A 7 -3.65 -16.66 -33.83
CA ARG A 7 -3.41 -15.77 -32.67
C ARG A 7 -2.11 -16.08 -31.94
N ALA A 8 -1.77 -17.36 -31.77
CA ALA A 8 -0.53 -17.77 -31.11
C ALA A 8 0.70 -17.35 -31.93
N GLU A 9 0.58 -17.42 -33.25
CA GLU A 9 1.66 -17.02 -34.16
C GLU A 9 1.91 -15.52 -34.13
N VAL A 10 0.83 -14.70 -34.12
CA VAL A 10 0.94 -13.25 -33.96
C VAL A 10 1.60 -12.90 -32.63
N ILE A 11 1.20 -13.55 -31.53
CA ILE A 11 1.79 -13.30 -30.21
C ILE A 11 3.27 -13.66 -30.18
N LYS A 12 3.64 -14.83 -30.72
CA LYS A 12 5.04 -15.29 -30.74
C LYS A 12 5.93 -14.44 -31.65
N SER A 13 5.42 -14.06 -32.82
CA SER A 13 6.18 -13.30 -33.81
C SER A 13 6.22 -11.80 -33.53
N LYS A 14 5.27 -11.28 -32.74
CA LYS A 14 5.02 -9.85 -32.50
C LYS A 14 4.82 -9.07 -33.80
N LYS A 15 4.26 -9.71 -34.83
CA LYS A 15 4.03 -9.15 -36.18
C LYS A 15 2.59 -9.32 -36.61
N VAL A 16 2.11 -8.39 -37.45
CA VAL A 16 0.84 -8.55 -38.17
C VAL A 16 0.89 -9.78 -39.07
N ILE A 17 -0.17 -10.57 -39.05
CA ILE A 17 -0.34 -11.73 -39.93
C ILE A 17 -1.72 -11.63 -40.57
N TYR A 18 -1.81 -11.91 -41.87
CA TYR A 18 -3.08 -12.02 -42.57
C TYR A 18 -3.11 -13.26 -43.45
N HIS A 19 -4.32 -13.77 -43.70
CA HIS A 19 -4.56 -14.97 -44.49
C HIS A 19 -5.84 -14.81 -45.31
N ASN A 20 -5.71 -14.90 -46.63
CA ASN A 20 -6.81 -14.61 -47.56
C ASN A 20 -7.68 -15.81 -47.90
N ASP A 21 -7.22 -17.02 -47.57
CA ASP A 21 -7.98 -18.27 -47.69
C ASP A 21 -8.10 -18.98 -46.34
N PHE A 22 -8.55 -18.24 -45.32
CA PHE A 22 -8.59 -18.73 -43.93
C PHE A 22 -9.49 -19.96 -43.77
N SER A 23 -10.59 -20.03 -44.53
CA SER A 23 -11.53 -21.16 -44.53
C SER A 23 -10.89 -22.52 -44.86
N ASN A 24 -9.84 -22.53 -45.68
CA ASN A 24 -9.16 -23.75 -46.09
C ASN A 24 -7.83 -23.98 -45.34
N SER A 25 -7.50 -23.13 -44.37
CA SER A 25 -6.27 -23.24 -43.58
C SER A 25 -6.42 -24.22 -42.42
N ASP A 26 -5.29 -24.76 -41.95
CA ASP A 26 -5.25 -25.58 -40.73
C ASP A 26 -5.75 -24.83 -39.50
N TRP A 27 -5.76 -23.49 -39.53
CA TRP A 27 -6.18 -22.66 -38.42
C TRP A 27 -7.69 -22.71 -38.14
N ILE A 28 -8.50 -23.15 -39.10
CA ILE A 28 -9.95 -23.31 -38.90
C ILE A 28 -10.26 -24.31 -37.78
N ASN A 29 -9.39 -25.31 -37.58
CA ASN A 29 -9.54 -26.34 -36.56
C ASN A 29 -9.44 -25.80 -35.12
N PHE A 30 -8.93 -24.58 -34.95
CA PHE A 30 -8.84 -23.91 -33.64
C PHE A 30 -10.01 -22.97 -33.34
N LEU A 31 -10.99 -22.86 -34.25
CA LEU A 31 -12.19 -22.06 -34.00
C LEU A 31 -13.22 -22.81 -33.13
N PRO A 32 -13.95 -22.10 -32.25
CA PRO A 32 -15.07 -22.69 -31.51
C PRO A 32 -16.19 -23.17 -32.45
N LYS A 33 -16.95 -24.18 -32.02
CA LYS A 33 -18.13 -24.64 -32.76
C LYS A 33 -19.17 -23.51 -32.86
N GLY A 34 -19.80 -23.36 -34.04
CA GLY A 34 -20.80 -22.32 -34.30
C GLY A 34 -20.23 -20.95 -34.70
N HIS A 35 -18.91 -20.83 -34.81
CA HIS A 35 -18.27 -19.61 -35.31
C HIS A 35 -18.60 -19.38 -36.79
N ILE A 36 -18.82 -18.12 -37.17
CA ILE A 36 -19.03 -17.73 -38.59
C ILE A 36 -17.83 -18.13 -39.45
N GLN A 37 -18.07 -18.55 -40.68
CA GLN A 37 -16.98 -18.92 -41.59
C GLN A 37 -16.23 -17.66 -42.04
N LEU A 38 -14.93 -17.61 -41.76
CA LEU A 38 -14.08 -16.48 -42.12
C LEU A 38 -13.34 -16.79 -43.42
N LYS A 39 -13.67 -16.09 -44.51
CA LYS A 39 -12.95 -16.23 -45.79
C LYS A 39 -11.51 -15.75 -45.68
N ASN A 40 -11.32 -14.58 -45.07
CA ASN A 40 -10.02 -13.98 -44.84
C ASN A 40 -9.99 -13.28 -43.48
N VAL A 41 -8.79 -13.21 -42.91
CA VAL A 41 -8.52 -12.71 -41.57
C VAL A 41 -7.20 -11.96 -41.57
N LEU A 42 -7.14 -10.85 -40.83
CA LEU A 42 -5.93 -10.11 -40.50
C LEU A 42 -5.91 -9.88 -39.00
N ILE A 43 -4.79 -10.18 -38.35
CA ILE A 43 -4.62 -10.01 -36.91
C ILE A 43 -3.31 -9.26 -36.67
N THR A 44 -3.42 -8.17 -35.92
CA THR A 44 -2.32 -7.29 -35.56
C THR A 44 -2.14 -7.27 -34.04
N PRO A 45 -0.92 -7.39 -33.52
CA PRO A 45 -0.69 -7.34 -32.08
C PRO A 45 -0.85 -5.91 -31.55
N LEU A 46 -1.43 -5.79 -30.35
CA LEU A 46 -1.37 -4.57 -29.55
C LEU A 46 -0.20 -4.71 -28.58
N ILE A 47 0.86 -3.93 -28.79
CA ILE A 47 2.14 -4.08 -28.09
C ILE A 47 2.30 -2.95 -27.08
N ILE A 48 2.57 -3.31 -25.83
CA ILE A 48 2.85 -2.38 -24.73
C ILE A 48 4.08 -2.91 -24.00
N ASN A 49 5.11 -2.07 -23.82
CA ASN A 49 6.37 -2.45 -23.17
C ASN A 49 7.00 -3.72 -23.77
N ASP A 50 7.09 -3.75 -25.11
CA ASP A 50 7.56 -4.88 -25.92
C ASP A 50 6.74 -6.18 -25.79
N GLU A 51 5.70 -6.24 -24.97
CA GLU A 51 4.86 -7.43 -24.81
C GLU A 51 3.52 -7.30 -25.55
N VAL A 52 2.96 -8.43 -25.98
CA VAL A 52 1.67 -8.45 -26.70
C VAL A 52 0.55 -8.49 -25.67
N ASN A 53 -0.04 -7.33 -25.40
CA ASN A 53 -1.08 -7.15 -24.40
C ASN A 53 -2.50 -7.31 -24.97
N GLY A 54 -2.63 -7.36 -26.29
CA GLY A 54 -3.89 -7.59 -26.97
C GLY A 54 -3.72 -7.92 -28.44
N LEU A 55 -4.83 -8.18 -29.11
CA LEU A 55 -4.88 -8.45 -30.55
C LEU A 55 -6.02 -7.64 -31.17
N MET A 56 -5.77 -7.02 -32.32
CA MET A 56 -6.77 -6.38 -33.16
C MET A 56 -7.02 -7.26 -34.38
N GLY A 57 -8.27 -7.68 -34.60
CA GLY A 57 -8.65 -8.59 -35.68
C GLY A 57 -9.60 -7.95 -36.68
N PHE A 58 -9.34 -8.13 -37.97
CA PHE A 58 -10.22 -7.78 -39.07
C PHE A 58 -10.52 -9.04 -39.88
N ALA A 59 -11.74 -9.15 -40.41
CA ALA A 59 -12.13 -10.30 -41.21
C ALA A 59 -13.17 -9.93 -42.27
N GLY A 60 -13.26 -10.76 -43.32
CA GLY A 60 -14.33 -10.66 -44.31
C GLY A 60 -14.15 -9.55 -45.36
N ARG A 61 -12.92 -9.11 -45.60
CA ARG A 61 -12.60 -8.14 -46.64
C ARG A 61 -12.78 -8.71 -48.04
N GLU A 62 -13.55 -8.05 -48.90
CA GLU A 62 -13.68 -8.45 -50.30
C GLU A 62 -12.32 -8.34 -51.04
N GLY A 63 -11.96 -9.36 -51.83
CA GLY A 63 -10.65 -9.45 -52.49
C GLY A 63 -9.48 -9.85 -51.57
N GLY A 64 -9.71 -9.98 -50.26
CA GLY A 64 -8.68 -10.31 -49.28
C GLY A 64 -7.85 -9.10 -48.84
N PHE A 65 -6.99 -9.33 -47.85
CA PHE A 65 -6.08 -8.35 -47.29
C PHE A 65 -4.79 -8.20 -48.10
N THR A 66 -4.29 -6.98 -48.18
CA THR A 66 -3.03 -6.63 -48.83
C THR A 66 -1.95 -6.30 -47.81
N HIS A 67 -0.68 -6.26 -48.25
CA HIS A 67 0.43 -5.78 -47.42
C HIS A 67 0.26 -4.32 -46.99
N GLU A 68 -0.42 -3.50 -47.80
CA GLU A 68 -0.68 -2.10 -47.45
C GLU A 68 -1.67 -1.98 -46.29
N GLU A 69 -2.75 -2.76 -46.30
CA GLU A 69 -3.68 -2.81 -45.16
C GLU A 69 -3.06 -3.40 -43.91
N ALA A 70 -2.16 -4.37 -44.04
CA ALA A 70 -1.40 -4.88 -42.90
C ALA A 70 -0.53 -3.79 -42.26
N ARG A 71 0.13 -2.95 -43.07
CA ARG A 71 0.87 -1.79 -42.56
C ARG A 71 -0.06 -0.78 -41.88
N ILE A 72 -1.17 -0.42 -42.53
CA ILE A 72 -2.15 0.52 -41.97
C ILE A 72 -2.71 -0.01 -40.64
N SER A 73 -3.07 -1.29 -40.59
CA SER A 73 -3.54 -1.94 -39.37
C SER A 73 -2.49 -1.92 -38.26
N THR A 74 -1.20 -2.07 -38.60
CA THR A 74 -0.10 -1.96 -37.63
C THR A 74 -0.04 -0.57 -37.01
N THR A 75 -0.11 0.48 -37.82
CA THR A 75 -0.14 1.87 -37.32
C THR A 75 -1.36 2.13 -36.42
N PHE A 76 -2.54 1.64 -36.80
CA PHE A 76 -3.73 1.76 -35.94
C PHE A 76 -3.58 0.98 -34.62
N ALA A 77 -2.96 -0.20 -34.67
CA ALA A 77 -2.70 -1.00 -33.49
C ALA A 77 -1.70 -0.33 -32.54
N GLU A 78 -0.67 0.35 -33.05
CA GLU A 78 0.27 1.14 -32.24
C GLU A 78 -0.47 2.27 -31.51
N LEU A 79 -1.28 3.07 -32.23
CA LEU A 79 -2.09 4.13 -31.65
C LEU A 79 -3.09 3.61 -30.60
N ALA A 80 -3.75 2.48 -30.90
CA ALA A 80 -4.66 1.84 -29.98
C ALA A 80 -3.93 1.33 -28.73
N SER A 81 -2.74 0.76 -28.88
CA SER A 81 -1.93 0.25 -27.76
C SER A 81 -1.55 1.35 -26.79
N ILE A 82 -1.08 2.49 -27.31
CA ILE A 82 -0.75 3.67 -26.51
C ILE A 82 -2.01 4.21 -25.82
N SER A 83 -3.12 4.35 -26.55
CA SER A 83 -4.36 4.90 -26.01
C SER A 83 -4.94 4.02 -24.90
N LEU A 84 -4.93 2.70 -25.09
CA LEU A 84 -5.36 1.73 -24.08
C LEU A 84 -4.46 1.79 -22.84
N PHE A 85 -3.13 1.82 -23.04
CA PHE A 85 -2.18 1.94 -21.94
C PHE A 85 -2.38 3.23 -21.13
N ASN A 86 -2.53 4.37 -21.80
CA ASN A 86 -2.76 5.66 -21.16
C ASN A 86 -4.07 5.66 -20.37
N SER A 87 -5.17 5.18 -20.96
CA SER A 87 -6.46 5.10 -20.29
C SER A 87 -6.41 4.22 -19.03
N GLN A 88 -5.77 3.06 -19.12
CA GLN A 88 -5.61 2.15 -17.98
C GLN A 88 -4.73 2.76 -16.88
N THR A 89 -3.66 3.44 -17.27
CA THR A 89 -2.74 4.10 -16.34
C THR A 89 -3.44 5.23 -15.60
N LEU A 90 -4.24 6.05 -16.30
CA LEU A 90 -5.04 7.11 -15.70
C LEU A 90 -6.08 6.55 -14.72
N GLU A 91 -6.82 5.51 -15.11
CA GLU A 91 -7.80 4.87 -14.21
C GLU A 91 -7.13 4.28 -12.95
N ALA A 92 -5.97 3.64 -13.11
CA ALA A 92 -5.20 3.11 -11.99
C ALA A 92 -4.69 4.22 -11.06
N LEU A 93 -4.25 5.34 -11.63
CA LEU A 93 -3.82 6.52 -10.89
C LEU A 93 -4.97 7.11 -10.07
N GLU A 94 -6.13 7.35 -10.68
CA GLU A 94 -7.31 7.88 -10.00
C GLU A 94 -7.74 6.98 -8.83
N LYS A 95 -7.77 5.66 -9.02
CA LYS A 95 -8.08 4.71 -7.95
C LYS A 95 -7.05 4.76 -6.82
N SER A 96 -5.77 4.89 -7.17
CA SER A 96 -4.70 5.01 -6.19
C SER A 96 -4.82 6.29 -5.37
N GLU A 97 -5.07 7.43 -6.02
CA GLU A 97 -5.28 8.73 -5.35
C GLU A 97 -6.48 8.70 -4.39
N GLN A 98 -7.61 8.14 -4.83
CA GLN A 98 -8.79 7.96 -3.97
C GLN A 98 -8.46 7.11 -2.75
N LYS A 99 -7.76 5.99 -2.95
CA LYS A 99 -7.33 5.11 -1.86
C LYS A 99 -6.41 5.83 -0.87
N TYR A 100 -5.44 6.60 -1.37
CA TYR A 100 -4.54 7.39 -0.53
C TYR A 100 -5.29 8.41 0.30
N LYS A 101 -6.24 9.13 -0.29
CA LYS A 101 -7.07 10.10 0.42
C LYS A 101 -7.88 9.44 1.53
N THR A 102 -8.52 8.30 1.26
CA THR A 102 -9.24 7.54 2.29
C THR A 102 -8.32 7.07 3.42
N LEU A 103 -7.15 6.51 3.09
CA LEU A 103 -6.19 6.07 4.09
C LEU A 103 -5.66 7.21 4.94
N ASN A 104 -5.39 8.36 4.33
CA ASN A 104 -4.93 9.54 5.07
C ASN A 104 -5.98 10.02 6.06
N ASN A 105 -7.25 10.12 5.65
CA ASN A 105 -8.34 10.51 6.55
C ASN A 105 -8.50 9.52 7.72
N ILE A 106 -8.41 8.20 7.46
CA ILE A 106 -8.47 7.18 8.51
C ILE A 106 -7.28 7.30 9.46
N LEU A 107 -6.09 7.57 8.92
CA LEU A 107 -4.88 7.75 9.72
C LEU A 107 -5.00 8.99 10.61
N GLU A 108 -5.45 10.12 10.07
CA GLU A 108 -5.70 11.35 10.82
C GLU A 108 -6.67 11.10 11.98
N GLN A 109 -7.80 10.44 11.71
CA GLN A 109 -8.77 10.09 12.75
C GLN A 109 -8.14 9.19 13.84
N LYS A 110 -7.38 8.16 13.46
CA LYS A 110 -6.71 7.28 14.43
C LYS A 110 -5.66 8.02 15.24
N VAL A 111 -4.93 8.95 14.64
CA VAL A 111 -3.94 9.76 15.35
C VAL A 111 -4.64 10.66 16.36
N GLU A 112 -5.76 11.27 16.00
CA GLU A 112 -6.58 12.07 16.92
C GLU A 112 -7.12 11.22 18.08
N GLU A 113 -7.74 10.08 17.79
CA GLU A 113 -8.24 9.12 18.79
C GLU A 113 -7.14 8.70 19.76
N ARG A 114 -5.96 8.30 19.24
CA ARG A 114 -4.82 7.87 20.08
C ARG A 114 -4.23 9.01 20.89
N THR A 115 -4.26 10.25 20.37
CA THR A 115 -3.79 11.43 21.11
C THR A 115 -4.72 11.73 22.28
N ILE A 116 -6.04 11.61 22.07
CA ILE A 116 -7.05 11.76 23.13
C ILE A 116 -6.86 10.67 24.19
N GLU A 117 -6.80 9.39 23.78
CA GLU A 117 -6.58 8.26 24.70
C GLU A 117 -5.29 8.40 25.53
N LEU A 118 -4.20 8.85 24.90
CA LEU A 118 -2.93 9.06 25.59
C LEU A 118 -3.08 10.16 26.65
N LYS A 119 -3.68 11.29 26.28
CA LYS A 119 -3.91 12.40 27.21
C LYS A 119 -4.80 11.99 28.38
N GLU A 120 -5.88 11.26 28.13
CA GLU A 120 -6.75 10.74 29.21
C GLU A 120 -6.01 9.75 30.13
N SER A 121 -5.14 8.90 29.57
CA SER A 121 -4.31 8.00 30.36
C SER A 121 -3.29 8.76 31.21
N GLU A 122 -2.63 9.78 30.65
CA GLU A 122 -1.68 10.65 31.38
C GLU A 122 -2.38 11.39 32.52
N GLU A 123 -3.54 12.01 32.25
CA GLU A 123 -4.36 12.67 33.28
C GLU A 123 -4.80 11.70 34.37
N LYS A 124 -5.19 10.47 34.01
CA LYS A 124 -5.56 9.43 34.97
C LYS A 124 -4.38 9.00 35.84
N ILE A 125 -3.20 8.79 35.26
CA ILE A 125 -1.97 8.47 36.00
C ILE A 125 -1.62 9.62 36.94
N GLN A 126 -1.64 10.86 36.45
CA GLN A 126 -1.36 12.05 37.25
C GLN A 126 -2.33 12.16 38.43
N ASN A 127 -3.64 11.95 38.19
CA ASN A 127 -4.65 11.96 39.23
C ASN A 127 -4.48 10.83 40.25
N MET A 128 -4.03 9.65 39.85
CA MET A 128 -3.72 8.58 40.80
C MET A 128 -2.53 8.94 41.68
N ILE A 129 -1.46 9.45 41.07
CA ILE A 129 -0.25 9.87 41.78
C ILE A 129 -0.57 10.99 42.77
N THR A 130 -1.38 11.98 42.41
CA THR A 130 -1.71 13.11 43.29
C THR A 130 -2.72 12.77 44.39
N ASN A 131 -3.58 11.76 44.21
CA ASN A 131 -4.59 11.37 45.21
C ASN A 131 -4.15 10.24 46.15
N ILE A 132 -3.00 9.60 45.91
CA ILE A 132 -2.40 8.70 46.90
C ILE A 132 -1.98 9.53 48.13
N SER A 133 -2.30 9.03 49.33
CA SER A 133 -1.91 9.67 50.59
C SER A 133 -0.43 9.48 50.93
N ASP A 134 0.18 8.40 50.42
CA ASP A 134 1.59 8.08 50.65
C ASP A 134 2.52 8.94 49.79
N VAL A 135 3.79 9.04 50.20
CA VAL A 135 4.83 9.67 49.40
C VAL A 135 5.41 8.65 48.44
N LEU A 136 5.43 8.99 47.15
CA LEU A 136 6.22 8.30 46.15
C LEU A 136 7.57 9.00 46.03
N LEU A 137 8.64 8.22 46.15
CA LEU A 137 10.02 8.67 46.00
C LEU A 137 10.75 7.77 45.02
N GLU A 138 11.57 8.38 44.17
CA GLU A 138 12.50 7.72 43.27
C GLU A 138 13.90 8.19 43.65
N ALA A 139 14.85 7.26 43.67
CA ALA A 139 16.25 7.55 43.96
C ALA A 139 17.16 6.74 43.05
N GLU A 140 18.34 7.29 42.76
CA GLU A 140 19.44 6.55 42.16
C GLU A 140 19.93 5.43 43.11
N PRO A 141 20.66 4.41 42.60
CA PRO A 141 21.30 3.41 43.45
C PRO A 141 22.24 3.98 44.51
N SER A 142 22.73 5.21 44.32
CA SER A 142 23.55 5.97 45.29
C SER A 142 22.75 6.48 46.49
N GLY A 143 21.42 6.43 46.44
CA GLY A 143 20.50 7.01 47.41
C GLY A 143 20.11 8.46 47.13
N ILE A 144 20.60 9.06 46.04
CA ILE A 144 20.23 10.43 45.64
C ILE A 144 18.79 10.45 45.12
N LEU A 145 17.94 11.27 45.73
CA LEU A 145 16.54 11.43 45.34
C LEU A 145 16.41 12.11 43.98
N THR A 146 15.77 11.46 43.01
CA THR A 146 15.52 11.97 41.65
C THR A 146 14.10 12.49 41.47
N TYR A 147 13.15 11.96 42.24
CA TYR A 147 11.77 12.42 42.26
C TYR A 147 11.17 12.21 43.65
N ILE A 148 10.37 13.18 44.11
CA ILE A 148 9.51 13.06 45.29
C ILE A 148 8.15 13.65 44.96
N SER A 149 7.09 12.91 45.26
CA SER A 149 5.72 13.36 45.01
C SER A 149 5.32 14.52 45.94
N PRO A 150 4.43 15.44 45.51
CA PRO A 150 4.12 16.68 46.25
C PRO A 150 3.50 16.45 47.65
N GLN A 151 2.98 15.26 47.92
CA GLN A 151 2.41 14.87 49.21
C GLN A 151 3.37 15.04 50.37
N ILE A 152 4.68 14.99 50.11
CA ILE A 152 5.73 15.17 51.12
C ILE A 152 5.52 16.46 51.94
N LYS A 153 4.99 17.52 51.31
CA LYS A 153 4.63 18.77 51.98
C LYS A 153 3.56 18.59 53.04
N ASN A 154 2.54 17.80 52.75
CA ASN A 154 1.44 17.58 53.68
C ASN A 154 1.81 16.62 54.80
N ILE A 155 2.74 15.69 54.55
CA ILE A 155 3.15 14.68 55.53
C ILE A 155 4.25 15.22 56.45
N ILE A 156 5.32 15.79 55.90
CA ILE A 156 6.51 16.22 56.67
C ILE A 156 6.85 17.71 56.52
N GLY A 157 6.14 18.48 55.68
CA GLY A 157 6.27 19.94 55.60
C GLY A 157 7.23 20.48 54.53
N TYR A 158 8.14 19.65 54.00
CA TYR A 158 9.13 20.05 53.00
C TYR A 158 8.53 20.12 51.58
N GLN A 159 9.05 20.97 50.69
CA GLN A 159 8.73 20.90 49.26
C GLN A 159 9.55 19.80 48.58
N SER A 160 9.01 19.22 47.51
CA SER A 160 9.71 18.21 46.71
C SER A 160 11.07 18.70 46.22
N GLU A 161 11.14 19.96 45.76
CA GLU A 161 12.33 20.58 45.19
C GLU A 161 13.45 20.79 46.24
N GLU A 162 13.10 20.84 47.53
CA GLU A 162 14.08 20.97 48.62
C GLU A 162 14.80 19.66 48.91
N LEU A 163 14.21 18.52 48.50
CA LEU A 163 14.71 17.19 48.81
C LEU A 163 15.33 16.49 47.59
N ILE A 164 14.94 16.88 46.38
CA ILE A 164 15.53 16.35 45.14
C ILE A 164 17.02 16.71 45.08
N GLY A 165 17.86 15.71 44.78
CA GLY A 165 19.32 15.83 44.75
C GLY A 165 20.02 15.56 46.08
N LEU A 166 19.27 15.40 47.18
CA LEU A 166 19.82 15.00 48.47
C LEU A 166 19.86 13.48 48.62
N ASN A 167 20.75 12.98 49.49
CA ASN A 167 20.78 11.54 49.78
C ASN A 167 19.69 11.19 50.78
N PHE A 168 18.82 10.23 50.45
CA PHE A 168 17.71 9.86 51.33
C PHE A 168 18.19 9.33 52.69
N MET A 169 19.39 8.72 52.75
CA MET A 169 19.95 8.17 53.98
C MET A 169 20.24 9.25 55.03
N ASP A 170 20.43 10.51 54.62
CA ASP A 170 20.65 11.63 55.54
C ASP A 170 19.41 11.95 56.38
N PHE A 171 18.23 11.47 55.97
CA PHE A 171 16.94 11.69 56.62
C PHE A 171 16.45 10.46 57.40
N VAL A 172 17.17 9.34 57.35
CA VAL A 172 16.82 8.11 58.08
C VAL A 172 17.35 8.21 59.51
N HIS A 173 16.55 7.82 60.50
CA HIS A 173 16.99 7.82 61.89
C HIS A 173 18.17 6.84 62.09
N ILE A 174 19.18 7.23 62.88
CA ILE A 174 20.43 6.48 63.03
C ILE A 174 20.23 5.03 63.52
N GLU A 175 19.18 4.77 64.30
CA GLU A 175 18.84 3.44 64.77
C GLU A 175 18.33 2.53 63.64
N ASP A 176 17.58 3.10 62.68
CA ASP A 176 17.05 2.37 61.52
C ASP A 176 18.16 2.09 60.50
N ILE A 177 19.14 3.00 60.34
CA ILE A 177 20.32 2.79 59.48
C ILE A 177 21.08 1.52 59.88
N ASN A 178 21.16 1.24 61.19
CA ASN A 178 21.84 0.06 61.71
C ASN A 178 21.06 -1.25 61.51
N SER A 179 19.80 -1.18 61.11
CA SER A 179 18.95 -2.35 60.83
C SER A 179 19.01 -2.85 59.37
N PHE A 180 19.55 -2.04 58.45
CA PHE A 180 19.68 -2.35 57.01
C PHE A 180 21.01 -3.04 56.63
N LYS A 181 21.81 -3.49 57.61
CA LYS A 181 23.07 -4.22 57.39
C LYS A 181 22.93 -5.73 57.42
#